data_AF-A0A821WYH8-F1
#
_entry.id   AF-A0A821WYH8-F1
#
_cell.length_a   1.000
_cell.length_b   1.000
_cell.length_c   1.000
_cell.angle_alpha   90.00
_cell.angle_beta   90.00
_cell.angle_gamma   90.00
#
_symmetry.space_group_name_H-M   'P 1'
#
loop_
_entity.id
_entity.type
_entity.pdbx_description
1 polymer ?
#
loop_
_entity_poly.entity_id
_entity_poly.type
_entity_poly.pdbx_seq_one_letter_code
_entity_poly.pdbx_strand_id
1 'polypeptide(L)'
;MSIEIKDNTNIHSNDEINQDNNELSEENEQQIQPSLLTSNNNELPLEIPSTDIINENENDSTAATISEENSSALPLSEENSLVLPGSEQDNNNNTAGDTIQSESSSQDDDDTHQLLQTIADKSNKEASLTILNTLVEGDFDLDKNYIIQKPKNLYELFSIFNKMSSLLQAEILSVLIGIMRKSERNLLASIDAQIYQEVLELLNKIDDDVVADLLVDILTVLTSLTINVNELKLLLHYLKTENRIWKKHAIKLLNIFKSLPYRHGPDEFFNFPGRNGSGIVLPPIKIWPYQNGFTITTWFRIEPVANGIIEKEKPYLYWFCTSKGHGYTAHFVGNCLVISYSKLKEKTFQHCIQYEFKPREWYMITFAHQYQRWGKSSIHCYINGHIVSNTNYSWYIENNELFDKCFIGCTPDRHELTSFSGQLSTFYLFSIYLESLIIQGLYKLGPAYKNQFKFENESAHVLTDIQRKSMYDGKLMNSIIFNYNPIACEEKLVLQAAPKTNISYFIHTAHAQMLSNVRSVITYSIYSTLHSVGGIQVIFPLFGQLDHQQIDNSINYNVCSILISTLR
;
A
#
# COMPACT_ATOMS: atom_id res chain seq x y z
N MET A 1 -32.84 -41.44 17.49
CA MET A 1 -32.67 -42.87 17.84
C MET A 1 -31.34 -43.29 17.24
N SER A 2 -30.41 -43.79 18.06
CA SER A 2 -29.01 -44.02 17.68
C SER A 2 -28.81 -45.37 16.97
N ILE A 3 -27.69 -45.50 16.24
CA ILE A 3 -26.92 -46.70 15.81
C ILE A 3 -25.99 -46.16 14.70
N GLU A 4 -24.70 -45.93 14.95
CA GLU A 4 -23.59 -46.92 15.00
C GLU A 4 -23.52 -47.84 13.76
N ILE A 5 -22.51 -47.61 12.91
CA ILE A 5 -21.93 -48.66 12.07
C ILE A 5 -20.42 -48.67 12.39
N LYS A 6 -19.88 -49.88 12.60
CA LYS A 6 -18.51 -50.11 13.04
C LYS A 6 -17.59 -50.33 11.84
N ASP A 7 -16.30 -50.07 12.05
CA ASP A 7 -15.24 -50.65 11.23
C ASP A 7 -15.35 -52.18 11.19
N ASN A 8 -14.96 -52.76 10.06
CA ASN A 8 -14.16 -53.98 10.12
C ASN A 8 -13.27 -54.09 8.88
N THR A 9 -12.01 -54.44 9.08
CA THR A 9 -11.07 -54.78 8.01
C THR A 9 -11.24 -56.24 7.58
N ASN A 10 -10.56 -56.66 6.50
CA ASN A 10 -9.38 -57.55 6.54
C ASN A 10 -9.31 -58.55 5.35
N ILE A 11 -8.13 -59.19 5.18
CA ILE A 11 -7.82 -60.46 4.48
C ILE A 11 -7.55 -60.42 2.94
N HIS A 12 -6.28 -60.77 2.61
CA HIS A 12 -5.67 -61.58 1.50
C HIS A 12 -6.31 -61.65 0.07
N SER A 13 -5.60 -61.99 -1.02
CA SER A 13 -4.39 -62.81 -1.27
C SER A 13 -3.55 -62.20 -2.44
N ASN A 14 -2.22 -62.26 -2.54
CA ASN A 14 -1.25 -63.39 -2.66
C ASN A 14 -1.06 -63.92 -4.11
N ASP A 15 0.12 -64.50 -4.38
CA ASP A 15 0.59 -65.17 -5.63
C ASP A 15 0.93 -64.20 -6.80
N GLU A 16 2.19 -63.99 -7.21
CA GLU A 16 3.22 -64.86 -7.85
C GLU A 16 3.17 -64.90 -9.39
N ILE A 17 4.24 -64.43 -10.04
CA ILE A 17 5.07 -65.10 -11.09
C ILE A 17 6.04 -64.09 -11.73
N ASN A 18 7.30 -64.51 -11.93
CA ASN A 18 8.33 -63.78 -12.70
C ASN A 18 8.63 -64.51 -14.01
N GLN A 19 8.64 -63.79 -15.14
CA GLN A 19 9.30 -64.11 -16.44
C GLN A 19 8.92 -63.00 -17.46
N ASP A 20 9.75 -62.54 -18.41
CA ASP A 20 11.19 -62.73 -18.59
C ASP A 20 11.79 -61.60 -19.47
N ASN A 21 13.06 -61.25 -19.23
CA ASN A 21 14.10 -60.59 -20.08
C ASN A 21 13.82 -59.52 -21.17
N ASN A 22 14.75 -58.53 -21.16
CA ASN A 22 15.42 -57.83 -22.27
C ASN A 22 14.90 -56.52 -22.93
N GLU A 23 15.81 -55.53 -22.89
CA GLU A 23 16.25 -54.61 -23.97
C GLU A 23 15.24 -53.65 -24.65
N LEU A 24 15.42 -52.33 -24.47
CA LEU A 24 16.06 -51.47 -25.50
C LEU A 24 16.35 -50.01 -25.06
N SER A 25 17.45 -49.50 -25.62
CA SER A 25 17.98 -48.13 -25.79
C SER A 25 17.21 -46.86 -25.38
N GLU A 26 17.98 -45.88 -24.88
CA GLU A 26 17.68 -44.44 -24.91
C GLU A 26 17.73 -43.87 -26.35
N GLU A 27 16.84 -42.92 -26.71
CA GLU A 27 17.18 -41.57 -27.25
C GLU A 27 15.96 -40.79 -27.87
N ASN A 28 16.04 -39.46 -27.79
CA ASN A 28 15.45 -38.39 -28.65
C ASN A 28 13.93 -38.30 -28.96
N GLU A 29 13.31 -37.19 -28.53
CA GLU A 29 12.90 -35.99 -29.34
C GLU A 29 12.31 -34.92 -28.36
N GLN A 30 12.71 -33.63 -28.36
CA GLN A 30 12.38 -32.51 -29.28
C GLN A 30 10.86 -32.20 -29.38
N GLN A 31 10.36 -30.96 -29.44
CA GLN A 31 10.92 -29.58 -29.44
C GLN A 31 9.85 -28.63 -28.77
N ILE A 32 9.75 -27.29 -28.78
CA ILE A 32 10.33 -26.09 -29.45
C ILE A 32 10.53 -24.98 -28.36
N GLN A 33 11.46 -24.03 -28.53
CA GLN A 33 11.32 -22.63 -28.07
C GLN A 33 11.63 -21.65 -29.22
N PRO A 34 11.03 -20.44 -29.29
CA PRO A 34 11.36 -19.45 -30.33
C PRO A 34 12.67 -18.71 -30.05
N SER A 35 13.49 -18.54 -31.10
CA SER A 35 14.81 -17.89 -31.06
C SER A 35 14.79 -16.40 -31.43
N LEU A 36 15.79 -15.64 -30.99
CA LEU A 36 16.27 -14.44 -31.68
C LEU A 36 17.82 -14.38 -31.64
N LEU A 37 18.43 -13.77 -32.67
CA LEU A 37 19.83 -14.02 -33.04
C LEU A 37 20.86 -13.11 -32.37
N THR A 38 22.06 -13.65 -32.17
CA THR A 38 23.31 -12.93 -31.93
C THR A 38 23.95 -12.46 -33.23
N SER A 39 24.61 -11.30 -33.21
CA SER A 39 25.68 -10.94 -34.16
C SER A 39 26.93 -10.53 -33.39
N ASN A 40 28.09 -11.08 -33.78
CA ASN A 40 29.39 -10.72 -33.20
C ASN A 40 29.97 -9.50 -33.92
N ASN A 41 30.75 -8.71 -33.19
CA ASN A 41 32.01 -8.14 -33.67
C ASN A 41 32.94 -7.87 -32.48
N ASN A 42 34.25 -8.01 -32.69
CA ASN A 42 35.27 -7.72 -31.69
C ASN A 42 35.67 -6.23 -31.75
N GLU A 43 35.95 -5.62 -30.61
CA GLU A 43 37.10 -4.69 -30.49
C GLU A 43 37.53 -4.50 -29.03
N LEU A 44 38.70 -3.88 -28.83
CA LEU A 44 39.43 -3.82 -27.56
C LEU A 44 38.99 -2.63 -26.67
N PRO A 45 39.20 -2.68 -25.35
CA PRO A 45 38.79 -1.60 -24.45
C PRO A 45 39.64 -0.34 -24.66
N LEU A 46 38.95 0.80 -24.81
CA LEU A 46 39.55 2.13 -24.70
C LEU A 46 39.45 2.66 -23.26
N GLU A 47 40.42 3.49 -22.90
CA GLU A 47 40.67 3.97 -21.54
C GLU A 47 40.54 5.51 -21.49
N ILE A 48 40.36 6.06 -20.27
CA ILE A 48 40.38 7.50 -19.91
C ILE A 48 39.38 8.45 -20.63
N PRO A 49 39.08 9.66 -20.09
CA PRO A 49 39.60 10.28 -18.86
C PRO A 49 38.56 10.61 -17.78
N SER A 50 39.04 10.75 -16.55
CA SER A 50 38.40 11.55 -15.51
C SER A 50 38.52 13.05 -15.83
N THR A 51 37.45 13.82 -15.71
CA THR A 51 37.46 15.28 -15.86
C THR A 51 37.70 15.98 -14.52
N ASP A 52 38.71 16.86 -14.47
CA ASP A 52 38.94 17.76 -13.35
C ASP A 52 37.79 18.78 -13.19
N ILE A 53 37.50 19.16 -11.94
CA ILE A 53 36.72 20.38 -11.65
C ILE A 53 37.72 21.44 -11.17
N ILE A 54 37.70 22.57 -11.87
CA ILE A 54 38.66 23.67 -11.72
C ILE A 54 38.34 24.52 -10.48
N ASN A 55 39.37 24.90 -9.73
CA ASN A 55 39.28 26.01 -8.78
C ASN A 55 39.24 27.34 -9.55
N GLU A 56 38.20 28.15 -9.33
CA GLU A 56 38.28 29.60 -9.58
C GLU A 56 38.25 30.36 -8.26
N ASN A 57 39.06 31.42 -8.18
CA ASN A 57 39.33 32.15 -6.95
C ASN A 57 38.43 33.38 -6.77
N GLU A 58 38.24 33.75 -5.51
CA GLU A 58 38.21 35.10 -4.94
C GLU A 58 38.11 36.31 -5.90
N ASN A 59 37.17 37.21 -5.61
CA ASN A 59 37.52 38.63 -5.42
C ASN A 59 36.53 39.36 -4.50
N ASP A 60 37.01 40.44 -3.87
CA ASP A 60 36.41 41.15 -2.73
C ASP A 60 35.17 42.01 -3.06
N SER A 61 34.34 42.26 -2.03
CA SER A 61 34.04 43.64 -1.59
C SER A 61 33.35 43.76 -0.21
N THR A 62 34.17 43.99 0.82
CA THR A 62 33.96 44.98 1.91
C THR A 62 32.65 45.00 2.74
N ALA A 63 32.78 44.46 3.97
CA ALA A 63 32.62 45.17 5.25
C ALA A 63 31.27 45.79 5.71
N ALA A 64 30.77 45.28 6.84
CA ALA A 64 30.32 46.10 7.97
C ALA A 64 30.51 45.32 9.29
N THR A 65 31.23 45.90 10.26
CA THR A 65 31.52 45.26 11.57
C THR A 65 30.77 45.98 12.69
N ILE A 66 29.95 45.26 13.46
CA ILE A 66 29.56 45.69 14.81
C ILE A 66 29.72 44.48 15.75
N SER A 67 30.48 44.71 16.81
CA SER A 67 30.73 43.79 17.92
C SER A 67 30.10 44.35 19.18
N GLU A 68 29.43 43.53 19.99
CA GLU A 68 29.26 43.84 21.41
C GLU A 68 29.06 42.56 22.25
N GLU A 69 30.00 42.32 23.16
CA GLU A 69 29.83 41.42 24.30
C GLU A 69 29.54 42.29 25.54
N ASN A 70 28.59 41.90 26.40
CA ASN A 70 28.88 41.51 27.80
C ASN A 70 27.62 41.26 28.66
N SER A 71 27.88 40.67 29.84
CA SER A 71 27.02 40.53 31.02
C SER A 71 25.88 39.48 30.99
N SER A 72 25.42 38.90 32.11
CA SER A 72 26.13 38.11 33.16
C SER A 72 25.16 37.66 34.27
N ALA A 73 25.41 36.49 34.89
CA ALA A 73 24.70 35.89 36.06
C ALA A 73 23.23 35.45 35.82
N LEU A 74 22.79 34.19 36.05
CA LEU A 74 22.88 33.24 37.20
C LEU A 74 21.89 33.54 38.37
N PRO A 75 21.35 32.53 39.09
CA PRO A 75 20.62 31.32 38.65
C PRO A 75 19.40 31.01 39.59
N LEU A 76 19.04 29.71 39.79
CA LEU A 76 18.11 29.14 40.82
C LEU A 76 16.58 29.21 40.54
N SER A 77 15.70 28.35 41.09
CA SER A 77 15.77 26.93 41.58
C SER A 77 14.34 26.38 41.86
N GLU A 78 14.23 25.21 42.53
CA GLU A 78 13.01 24.54 43.06
C GLU A 78 12.11 23.88 41.98
N GLU A 79 11.71 22.60 42.00
CA GLU A 79 11.41 21.52 42.99
C GLU A 79 9.95 21.39 43.48
N ASN A 80 9.31 20.28 43.06
CA ASN A 80 8.14 19.60 43.66
C ASN A 80 6.80 20.40 43.65
N SER A 81 5.60 19.81 43.79
CA SER A 81 5.20 18.45 44.19
C SER A 81 3.94 17.97 43.40
N LEU A 82 3.68 16.65 43.39
CA LEU A 82 2.33 16.11 43.11
C LEU A 82 1.42 16.28 44.34
N VAL A 83 0.08 16.37 44.13
CA VAL A 83 -0.97 15.70 44.95
C VAL A 83 -2.35 15.88 44.29
N LEU A 84 -3.21 14.86 44.37
CA LEU A 84 -4.64 14.88 44.02
C LEU A 84 -5.49 15.11 45.28
N PRO A 85 -6.71 15.65 45.16
CA PRO A 85 -7.83 14.90 45.76
C PRO A 85 -9.17 14.98 45.03
N GLY A 86 -9.98 13.94 45.22
CA GLY A 86 -11.27 14.07 45.91
C GLY A 86 -12.47 14.66 45.16
N SER A 87 -13.41 13.80 44.81
CA SER A 87 -14.81 14.11 44.47
C SER A 87 -15.61 14.71 45.63
N GLU A 88 -16.58 15.59 45.32
CA GLU A 88 -17.99 15.41 45.72
C GLU A 88 -18.93 16.36 44.93
N GLN A 89 -20.25 16.25 45.14
CA GLN A 89 -21.31 16.88 44.33
C GLN A 89 -21.90 18.12 45.04
N ASP A 90 -22.29 19.19 44.32
CA ASP A 90 -23.71 19.43 43.97
C ASP A 90 -24.04 20.79 43.29
N ASN A 91 -25.09 20.75 42.45
CA ASN A 91 -26.09 21.79 42.12
C ASN A 91 -25.72 23.28 41.87
N ASN A 92 -25.84 23.66 40.58
CA ASN A 92 -26.54 24.84 40.04
C ASN A 92 -26.31 26.26 40.61
N ASN A 93 -25.79 27.16 39.76
CA ASN A 93 -26.50 28.40 39.43
C ASN A 93 -26.08 28.96 38.05
N ASN A 94 -26.97 29.74 37.42
CA ASN A 94 -26.81 30.24 36.05
C ASN A 94 -25.93 31.50 35.97
N THR A 95 -25.01 31.54 35.00
CA THR A 95 -24.58 32.80 34.35
C THR A 95 -24.20 32.51 32.89
N ALA A 96 -24.48 33.45 31.99
CA ALA A 96 -24.27 33.27 30.55
C ALA A 96 -22.81 33.53 30.13
N GLY A 97 -22.37 32.88 29.04
CA GLY A 97 -21.05 33.06 28.45
C GLY A 97 -20.86 32.22 27.18
N ASP A 98 -21.14 32.83 26.04
CA ASP A 98 -20.66 32.53 24.67
C ASP A 98 -20.34 31.07 24.29
N THR A 99 -21.32 30.42 23.66
CA THR A 99 -21.04 29.27 22.78
C THR A 99 -20.52 29.77 21.45
N ILE A 100 -19.22 29.63 21.19
CA ILE A 100 -18.66 29.83 19.85
C ILE A 100 -19.15 28.69 18.95
N GLN A 101 -20.14 28.96 18.12
CA GLN A 101 -20.62 28.00 17.11
C GLN A 101 -19.63 27.94 15.93
N SER A 102 -19.35 26.72 15.46
CA SER A 102 -18.50 26.48 14.30
C SER A 102 -19.31 26.66 13.00
N GLU A 103 -19.64 27.90 12.65
CA GLU A 103 -20.41 28.22 11.43
C GLU A 103 -19.57 28.18 10.15
N SER A 104 -18.24 28.12 10.26
CA SER A 104 -17.28 28.29 9.15
C SER A 104 -17.09 27.08 8.22
N SER A 105 -17.99 26.10 8.23
CA SER A 105 -17.95 24.96 7.28
C SER A 105 -19.14 24.95 6.32
N SER A 106 -20.32 25.35 6.77
CA SER A 106 -21.54 25.35 5.95
C SER A 106 -21.58 26.43 4.86
N GLN A 107 -20.73 27.46 4.97
CA GLN A 107 -20.67 28.57 4.01
C GLN A 107 -19.97 28.12 2.70
N ASP A 108 -18.69 27.70 2.81
CA ASP A 108 -17.88 27.15 1.70
C ASP A 108 -18.56 25.97 0.99
N ASP A 109 -19.33 25.19 1.74
CA ASP A 109 -20.08 24.02 1.25
C ASP A 109 -21.21 24.41 0.28
N ASP A 110 -22.02 25.43 0.60
CA ASP A 110 -23.13 25.89 -0.24
C ASP A 110 -22.60 26.66 -1.47
N ASP A 111 -21.58 27.50 -1.26
CA ASP A 111 -20.87 28.20 -2.35
C ASP A 111 -20.28 27.24 -3.39
N THR A 112 -19.73 26.09 -2.96
CA THR A 112 -19.18 25.06 -3.86
C THR A 112 -20.29 24.41 -4.71
N HIS A 113 -21.42 24.04 -4.10
CA HIS A 113 -22.55 23.45 -4.82
C HIS A 113 -23.17 24.44 -5.82
N GLN A 114 -23.33 25.71 -5.42
CA GLN A 114 -23.86 26.77 -6.28
C GLN A 114 -22.92 27.11 -7.43
N LEU A 115 -21.60 27.10 -7.21
CA LEU A 115 -20.58 27.24 -8.27
C LEU A 115 -20.70 26.11 -9.30
N LEU A 116 -20.69 24.85 -8.85
CA LEU A 116 -20.80 23.68 -9.72
C LEU A 116 -22.12 23.69 -10.51
N GLN A 117 -23.24 24.06 -9.89
CA GLN A 117 -24.52 24.20 -10.59
C GLN A 117 -24.51 25.33 -11.64
N THR A 118 -23.95 26.51 -11.31
CA THR A 118 -23.83 27.65 -12.24
C THR A 118 -22.91 27.37 -13.44
N ILE A 119 -22.05 26.36 -13.32
CA ILE A 119 -21.15 25.87 -14.37
C ILE A 119 -21.82 24.76 -15.21
N ALA A 120 -22.65 23.90 -14.62
CA ALA A 120 -23.36 22.83 -15.33
C ALA A 120 -24.23 23.36 -16.49
N ASP A 121 -24.82 24.56 -16.35
CA ASP A 121 -25.61 25.24 -17.38
C ASP A 121 -24.78 25.76 -18.57
N LYS A 122 -23.44 25.69 -18.50
CA LYS A 122 -22.51 26.23 -19.53
C LYS A 122 -21.77 25.10 -20.24
N SER A 123 -22.26 24.66 -21.40
CA SER A 123 -21.70 23.54 -22.17
C SER A 123 -20.41 23.86 -22.94
N ASN A 124 -19.38 24.37 -22.27
CA ASN A 124 -18.08 24.79 -22.83
C ASN A 124 -16.91 24.04 -22.18
N LYS A 125 -15.77 23.92 -22.89
CA LYS A 125 -14.50 23.37 -22.36
C LYS A 125 -13.94 24.13 -21.14
N GLU A 126 -14.39 25.35 -20.92
CA GLU A 126 -14.09 26.14 -19.71
C GLU A 126 -14.78 25.57 -18.46
N ALA A 127 -15.96 24.97 -18.61
CA ALA A 127 -16.72 24.34 -17.54
C ALA A 127 -16.08 23.04 -17.07
N SER A 128 -15.66 22.15 -17.98
CA SER A 128 -14.94 20.92 -17.63
C SER A 128 -13.66 21.22 -16.87
N LEU A 129 -12.86 22.19 -17.34
CA LEU A 129 -11.64 22.62 -16.65
C LEU A 129 -11.94 23.21 -15.26
N THR A 130 -12.96 24.06 -15.11
CA THR A 130 -13.28 24.65 -13.79
C THR A 130 -13.78 23.61 -12.79
N ILE A 131 -14.58 22.63 -13.23
CA ILE A 131 -15.00 21.50 -12.40
C ILE A 131 -13.78 20.67 -11.96
N LEU A 132 -12.87 20.35 -12.89
CA LEU A 132 -11.65 19.61 -12.58
C LEU A 132 -10.74 20.38 -11.60
N ASN A 133 -10.57 21.69 -11.81
CA ASN A 133 -9.83 22.57 -10.89
C ASN A 133 -10.44 22.55 -9.46
N THR A 134 -11.77 22.50 -9.36
CA THR A 134 -12.51 22.43 -8.09
C THR A 134 -12.32 21.08 -7.36
N LEU A 135 -12.02 19.99 -8.07
CA LEU A 135 -11.71 18.68 -7.47
C LEU A 135 -10.28 18.59 -6.91
N VAL A 136 -9.31 19.27 -7.57
CA VAL A 136 -7.88 19.20 -7.22
C VAL A 136 -7.36 20.42 -6.44
N GLU A 137 -8.23 21.39 -6.13
CA GLU A 137 -7.93 22.66 -5.45
C GLU A 137 -6.77 23.46 -6.09
N GLY A 138 -6.81 23.61 -7.41
CA GLY A 138 -5.83 24.39 -8.19
C GLY A 138 -6.01 24.18 -9.69
N ASP A 139 -5.08 24.66 -10.50
CA ASP A 139 -5.09 24.37 -11.94
C ASP A 139 -4.91 22.88 -12.19
N PHE A 140 -5.85 22.26 -12.90
CA PHE A 140 -5.82 20.84 -13.25
C PHE A 140 -4.81 20.56 -14.37
N ASP A 141 -3.92 19.61 -14.14
CA ASP A 141 -2.94 19.14 -15.11
C ASP A 141 -2.76 17.62 -14.91
N LEU A 142 -2.96 16.85 -15.98
CA LEU A 142 -2.97 15.38 -15.94
C LEU A 142 -1.70 14.75 -15.38
N ASP A 143 -0.55 15.42 -15.44
CA ASP A 143 0.75 14.94 -14.94
C ASP A 143 1.20 15.66 -13.66
N LYS A 144 0.78 16.92 -13.47
CA LYS A 144 1.21 17.77 -12.34
C LYS A 144 0.19 17.85 -11.21
N ASN A 145 -1.08 18.08 -11.49
CA ASN A 145 -2.10 18.32 -10.48
C ASN A 145 -3.40 17.61 -10.84
N TYR A 146 -3.44 16.32 -10.52
CA TYR A 146 -4.52 15.39 -10.82
C TYR A 146 -5.00 14.62 -9.58
N ILE A 147 -4.58 15.04 -8.38
CA ILE A 147 -4.95 14.39 -7.10
C ILE A 147 -6.17 15.09 -6.51
N ILE A 148 -7.26 14.35 -6.33
CA ILE A 148 -8.49 14.84 -5.71
C ILE A 148 -8.20 15.19 -4.25
N GLN A 149 -8.39 16.46 -3.86
CA GLN A 149 -8.09 16.94 -2.50
C GLN A 149 -9.32 16.85 -1.59
N LYS A 150 -10.50 17.20 -2.12
CA LYS A 150 -11.79 17.18 -1.42
C LYS A 150 -12.70 16.09 -2.01
N PRO A 151 -12.82 14.92 -1.35
CA PRO A 151 -13.82 13.89 -1.69
C PRO A 151 -15.24 14.43 -1.86
N LYS A 152 -15.68 15.36 -1.01
CA LYS A 152 -17.03 15.94 -1.02
C LYS A 152 -17.39 16.59 -2.36
N ASN A 153 -16.46 17.29 -2.99
CA ASN A 153 -16.65 17.96 -4.28
C ASN A 153 -16.96 16.93 -5.41
N LEU A 154 -16.47 15.70 -5.28
CA LEU A 154 -16.76 14.60 -6.21
C LEU A 154 -18.19 14.06 -6.00
N TYR A 155 -18.65 13.94 -4.76
CA TYR A 155 -20.04 13.58 -4.46
C TYR A 155 -21.03 14.64 -5.00
N GLU A 156 -20.74 15.92 -4.76
CA GLU A 156 -21.56 17.03 -5.26
C GLU A 156 -21.63 17.04 -6.79
N LEU A 157 -20.50 16.84 -7.47
CA LEU A 157 -20.44 16.67 -8.93
C LEU A 157 -21.37 15.56 -9.42
N PHE A 158 -21.35 14.37 -8.80
CA PHE A 158 -22.25 13.28 -9.19
C PHE A 158 -23.73 13.58 -8.88
N SER A 159 -24.02 14.29 -7.78
CA SER A 159 -25.39 14.70 -7.43
C SER A 159 -26.05 15.62 -8.48
N ILE A 160 -25.25 16.44 -9.18
CA ILE A 160 -25.75 17.35 -10.23
C ILE A 160 -25.52 16.84 -11.66
N PHE A 161 -24.83 15.71 -11.85
CA PHE A 161 -24.34 15.24 -13.16
C PHE A 161 -25.45 15.14 -14.22
N ASN A 162 -26.65 14.71 -13.80
CA ASN A 162 -27.88 14.64 -14.59
C ASN A 162 -28.24 15.96 -15.30
N LYS A 163 -27.87 17.12 -14.75
CA LYS A 163 -28.17 18.45 -15.31
C LYS A 163 -27.24 18.84 -16.48
N MET A 164 -26.06 18.22 -16.57
CA MET A 164 -25.04 18.53 -17.58
C MET A 164 -25.37 17.90 -18.95
N SER A 165 -24.84 18.47 -20.03
CA SER A 165 -24.95 17.87 -21.37
C SER A 165 -24.09 16.61 -21.50
N SER A 166 -24.52 15.64 -22.33
CA SER A 166 -23.79 14.37 -22.53
C SER A 166 -22.32 14.55 -22.91
N LEU A 167 -21.99 15.62 -23.64
CA LEU A 167 -20.62 15.94 -24.02
C LEU A 167 -19.75 16.32 -22.80
N LEU A 168 -20.27 17.19 -21.93
CA LEU A 168 -19.60 17.61 -20.69
C LEU A 168 -19.50 16.43 -19.71
N GLN A 169 -20.55 15.62 -19.61
CA GLN A 169 -20.55 14.36 -18.86
C GLN A 169 -19.45 13.42 -19.35
N ALA A 170 -19.37 13.14 -20.66
CA ALA A 170 -18.39 12.24 -21.24
C ALA A 170 -16.94 12.75 -21.09
N GLU A 171 -16.70 14.06 -21.24
CA GLU A 171 -15.38 14.67 -21.03
C GLU A 171 -14.92 14.49 -19.57
N ILE A 172 -15.77 14.83 -18.60
CA ILE A 172 -15.47 14.71 -17.17
C ILE A 172 -15.26 13.25 -16.77
N LEU A 173 -16.15 12.32 -17.16
CA LEU A 173 -15.98 10.89 -16.83
C LEU A 173 -14.68 10.32 -17.42
N SER A 174 -14.34 10.66 -18.67
CA SER A 174 -13.11 10.19 -19.32
C SER A 174 -11.86 10.63 -18.55
N VAL A 175 -11.83 11.88 -18.07
CA VAL A 175 -10.74 12.38 -17.22
C VAL A 175 -10.73 11.69 -15.86
N LEU A 176 -11.90 11.55 -15.21
CA LEU A 176 -12.04 10.87 -13.92
C LEU A 176 -11.54 9.42 -13.96
N ILE A 177 -11.95 8.64 -14.97
CA ILE A 177 -11.46 7.26 -15.22
C ILE A 177 -9.92 7.27 -15.34
N GLY A 178 -9.37 8.22 -16.11
CA GLY A 178 -7.94 8.38 -16.29
C GLY A 178 -7.19 8.64 -14.97
N ILE A 179 -7.62 9.62 -14.18
CA ILE A 179 -6.92 10.00 -12.94
C ILE A 179 -7.12 8.97 -11.81
N MET A 180 -8.26 8.26 -11.77
CA MET A 180 -8.48 7.14 -10.85
C MET A 180 -7.60 5.94 -11.21
N ARG A 181 -7.49 5.57 -12.49
CA ARG A 181 -6.53 4.52 -12.93
C ARG A 181 -5.07 4.94 -12.71
N LYS A 182 -4.77 6.25 -12.67
CA LYS A 182 -3.42 6.80 -12.45
C LYS A 182 -3.01 6.90 -10.98
N SER A 183 -3.94 6.95 -10.02
CA SER A 183 -3.60 7.13 -8.60
C SER A 183 -4.56 6.39 -7.67
N GLU A 184 -3.99 5.65 -6.72
CA GLU A 184 -4.78 4.99 -5.69
C GLU A 184 -5.32 6.01 -4.67
N ARG A 185 -4.63 7.13 -4.46
CA ARG A 185 -5.15 8.27 -3.68
C ARG A 185 -6.48 8.80 -4.28
N ASN A 186 -6.63 8.80 -5.60
CA ASN A 186 -7.89 9.19 -6.25
C ASN A 186 -9.00 8.14 -6.10
N LEU A 187 -8.68 6.86 -6.21
CA LEU A 187 -9.61 5.77 -5.90
C LEU A 187 -10.08 5.84 -4.44
N LEU A 188 -9.14 6.04 -3.50
CA LEU A 188 -9.40 6.20 -2.08
C LEU A 188 -10.29 7.43 -1.81
N ALA A 189 -9.98 8.59 -2.40
CA ALA A 189 -10.83 9.79 -2.31
C ALA A 189 -12.23 9.56 -2.90
N SER A 190 -12.39 8.70 -3.90
CA SER A 190 -13.68 8.36 -4.50
C SER A 190 -14.51 7.42 -3.64
N ILE A 191 -13.86 6.51 -2.90
CA ILE A 191 -14.49 5.66 -1.88
C ILE A 191 -14.91 6.50 -0.68
N ASP A 192 -14.06 7.43 -0.22
CA ASP A 192 -14.37 8.37 0.85
C ASP A 192 -15.57 9.28 0.47
N ALA A 193 -15.72 9.59 -0.82
CA ALA A 193 -16.86 10.32 -1.40
C ALA A 193 -18.13 9.46 -1.62
N GLN A 194 -18.07 8.15 -1.38
CA GLN A 194 -19.18 7.19 -1.50
C GLN A 194 -19.91 7.16 -2.87
N ILE A 195 -19.26 7.61 -3.94
CA ILE A 195 -19.90 7.82 -5.27
C ILE A 195 -20.44 6.55 -5.94
N TYR A 196 -20.14 5.35 -5.42
CA TYR A 196 -20.58 4.08 -6.01
C TYR A 196 -22.10 3.99 -6.17
N GLN A 197 -22.86 4.42 -5.14
CA GLN A 197 -24.33 4.40 -5.22
C GLN A 197 -24.84 5.47 -6.20
N GLU A 198 -24.32 6.70 -6.13
CA GLU A 198 -24.71 7.80 -7.02
C GLU A 198 -24.51 7.44 -8.50
N VAL A 199 -23.35 6.87 -8.85
CA VAL A 199 -23.02 6.41 -10.20
C VAL A 199 -23.96 5.29 -10.66
N LEU A 200 -24.28 4.34 -9.78
CA LEU A 200 -25.18 3.23 -10.08
C LEU A 200 -26.64 3.69 -10.25
N GLU A 201 -27.10 4.66 -9.47
CA GLU A 201 -28.41 5.27 -9.63
C GLU A 201 -28.50 6.15 -10.88
N LEU A 202 -27.43 6.89 -11.20
CA LEU A 202 -27.29 7.72 -12.39
C LEU A 202 -27.31 6.88 -13.67
N LEU A 203 -26.71 5.69 -13.65
CA LEU A 203 -26.72 4.77 -14.79
C LEU A 203 -28.15 4.43 -15.26
N ASN A 204 -29.10 4.27 -14.35
CA ASN A 204 -30.50 4.00 -14.72
C ASN A 204 -31.21 5.24 -15.31
N LYS A 205 -30.71 6.45 -15.02
CA LYS A 205 -31.29 7.75 -15.40
C LYS A 205 -30.81 8.23 -16.78
N ILE A 206 -29.64 7.80 -17.28
CA ILE A 206 -29.01 8.32 -18.51
C ILE A 206 -29.44 7.57 -19.78
N ASP A 207 -29.82 8.32 -20.83
CA ASP A 207 -30.12 7.79 -22.18
C ASP A 207 -28.90 7.66 -23.09
N ASP A 208 -27.86 8.46 -22.88
CA ASP A 208 -26.66 8.45 -23.71
C ASP A 208 -25.81 7.19 -23.48
N ASP A 209 -25.61 6.41 -24.53
CA ASP A 209 -24.92 5.13 -24.48
C ASP A 209 -23.42 5.27 -24.17
N VAL A 210 -22.78 6.36 -24.61
CA VAL A 210 -21.34 6.61 -24.38
C VAL A 210 -21.12 7.02 -22.92
N VAL A 211 -21.98 7.90 -22.38
CA VAL A 211 -21.93 8.26 -20.96
C VAL A 211 -22.24 7.04 -20.09
N ALA A 212 -23.18 6.17 -20.48
CA ALA A 212 -23.47 4.93 -19.77
C ALA A 212 -22.28 3.96 -19.73
N ASP A 213 -21.54 3.80 -20.84
CA ASP A 213 -20.31 2.99 -20.87
C ASP A 213 -19.23 3.57 -19.95
N LEU A 214 -19.07 4.91 -19.93
CA LEU A 214 -18.12 5.60 -19.05
C LEU A 214 -18.51 5.49 -17.56
N LEU A 215 -19.81 5.49 -17.20
CA LEU A 215 -20.24 5.22 -15.82
C LEU A 215 -19.96 3.76 -15.40
N VAL A 216 -20.13 2.80 -16.31
CA VAL A 216 -19.73 1.40 -16.06
C VAL A 216 -18.20 1.28 -15.91
N ASP A 217 -17.42 2.07 -16.63
CA ASP A 217 -15.96 2.13 -16.47
C ASP A 217 -15.56 2.78 -15.13
N ILE A 218 -16.27 3.80 -14.62
CA ILE A 218 -16.08 4.33 -13.26
C ILE A 218 -16.35 3.25 -12.20
N LEU A 219 -17.50 2.57 -12.27
CA LEU A 219 -17.82 1.48 -11.33
C LEU A 219 -16.79 0.35 -11.41
N THR A 220 -16.36 -0.03 -12.62
CA THR A 220 -15.28 -1.00 -12.85
C THR A 220 -13.99 -0.57 -12.13
N VAL A 221 -13.59 0.69 -12.28
CA VAL A 221 -12.39 1.26 -11.67
C VAL A 221 -12.48 1.30 -10.14
N LEU A 222 -13.61 1.70 -9.57
CA LEU A 222 -13.84 1.64 -8.12
C LEU A 222 -13.72 0.19 -7.60
N THR A 223 -14.39 -0.77 -8.24
CA THR A 223 -14.35 -2.18 -7.84
C THR A 223 -12.97 -2.84 -7.94
N SER A 224 -12.03 -2.26 -8.69
CA SER A 224 -10.67 -2.77 -8.77
C SER A 224 -9.87 -2.59 -7.46
N LEU A 225 -10.25 -1.63 -6.63
CA LEU A 225 -9.64 -1.41 -5.30
C LEU A 225 -10.44 -2.09 -4.18
N THR A 226 -11.76 -2.00 -4.20
CA THR A 226 -12.64 -2.64 -3.19
C THR A 226 -14.04 -2.84 -3.72
N ILE A 227 -14.73 -3.89 -3.26
CA ILE A 227 -16.19 -3.99 -3.34
C ILE A 227 -16.73 -4.54 -2.02
N ASN A 228 -17.46 -3.72 -1.27
CA ASN A 228 -18.00 -4.09 0.03
C ASN A 228 -19.35 -4.84 -0.07
N VAL A 229 -19.82 -5.38 1.04
CA VAL A 229 -21.04 -6.21 1.13
C VAL A 229 -22.31 -5.47 0.67
N ASN A 230 -22.38 -4.15 0.84
CA ASN A 230 -23.53 -3.35 0.42
C ASN A 230 -23.42 -2.98 -1.06
N GLU A 231 -22.23 -2.62 -1.55
CA GLU A 231 -21.96 -2.36 -2.97
C GLU A 231 -22.26 -3.60 -3.83
N LEU A 232 -21.82 -4.79 -3.39
CA LEU A 232 -22.14 -6.05 -4.08
C LEU A 232 -23.66 -6.33 -4.08
N LYS A 233 -24.37 -6.04 -2.99
CA LYS A 233 -25.85 -6.19 -2.94
C LYS A 233 -26.55 -5.20 -3.88
N LEU A 234 -26.08 -3.96 -3.96
CA LEU A 234 -26.60 -2.94 -4.88
C LEU A 234 -26.38 -3.35 -6.33
N LEU A 235 -25.16 -3.78 -6.68
CA LEU A 235 -24.82 -4.33 -8.01
C LEU A 235 -25.73 -5.50 -8.39
N LEU A 236 -25.86 -6.51 -7.52
CA LEU A 236 -26.72 -7.68 -7.78
C LEU A 236 -28.22 -7.34 -7.82
N HIS A 237 -28.66 -6.32 -7.06
CA HIS A 237 -30.03 -5.82 -7.10
C HIS A 237 -30.32 -5.07 -8.41
N TYR A 238 -29.37 -4.28 -8.92
CA TYR A 238 -29.48 -3.63 -10.23
C TYR A 238 -29.57 -4.66 -11.35
N LEU A 239 -28.78 -5.73 -11.24
CA LEU A 239 -28.75 -6.85 -12.18
C LEU A 239 -29.93 -7.83 -12.02
N LYS A 240 -30.88 -7.55 -11.12
CA LYS A 240 -32.14 -8.29 -11.04
C LYS A 240 -33.14 -7.71 -12.04
N THR A 241 -33.59 -8.55 -12.95
CA THR A 241 -34.66 -8.23 -13.91
C THR A 241 -36.01 -8.03 -13.22
N GLU A 242 -36.86 -7.22 -13.85
CA GLU A 242 -38.24 -6.97 -13.41
C GLU A 242 -39.17 -7.35 -14.57
N ASN A 243 -40.21 -8.15 -14.32
CA ASN A 243 -41.13 -8.67 -15.35
C ASN A 243 -40.45 -9.40 -16.53
N ARG A 244 -39.29 -10.06 -16.29
CA ARG A 244 -38.40 -10.66 -17.31
C ARG A 244 -37.70 -9.66 -18.25
N ILE A 245 -37.60 -8.40 -17.84
CA ILE A 245 -36.89 -7.33 -18.57
C ILE A 245 -35.67 -6.87 -17.76
N TRP A 246 -34.52 -6.74 -18.42
CA TRP A 246 -33.30 -6.19 -17.85
C TRP A 246 -33.42 -4.67 -17.63
N LYS A 247 -32.92 -4.20 -16.47
CA LYS A 247 -32.82 -2.75 -16.20
C LYS A 247 -31.90 -2.08 -17.21
N LYS A 248 -32.06 -0.76 -17.39
CA LYS A 248 -31.30 0.03 -18.36
C LYS A 248 -29.79 -0.19 -18.14
N HIS A 249 -29.05 -0.44 -19.21
CA HIS A 249 -27.60 -0.69 -19.18
C HIS A 249 -27.13 -1.86 -18.29
N ALA A 250 -28.01 -2.71 -17.76
CA ALA A 250 -27.63 -3.80 -16.85
C ALA A 250 -26.64 -4.81 -17.50
N ILE A 251 -26.76 -5.07 -18.81
CA ILE A 251 -25.85 -5.96 -19.52
C ILE A 251 -24.52 -5.27 -19.88
N LYS A 252 -24.47 -3.93 -19.92
CA LYS A 252 -23.21 -3.18 -19.91
C LYS A 252 -22.54 -3.32 -18.54
N LEU A 253 -23.30 -3.09 -17.46
CA LEU A 253 -22.86 -3.21 -16.06
C LEU A 253 -22.31 -4.60 -15.71
N LEU A 254 -22.86 -5.68 -16.31
CA LEU A 254 -22.32 -7.04 -16.16
C LEU A 254 -20.83 -7.16 -16.51
N ASN A 255 -20.25 -6.27 -17.34
CA ASN A 255 -18.83 -6.35 -17.67
C ASN A 255 -17.89 -6.13 -16.46
N ILE A 256 -18.36 -5.48 -15.38
CA ILE A 256 -17.62 -5.38 -14.09
C ILE A 256 -17.22 -6.77 -13.58
N PHE A 257 -18.03 -7.79 -13.81
CA PHE A 257 -17.71 -9.15 -13.39
C PHE A 257 -16.41 -9.65 -14.04
N LYS A 258 -16.07 -9.24 -15.27
CA LYS A 258 -14.81 -9.65 -15.92
C LYS A 258 -13.56 -9.12 -15.25
N SER A 259 -13.62 -7.99 -14.54
CA SER A 259 -12.45 -7.34 -13.91
C SER A 259 -12.32 -7.66 -12.43
N LEU A 260 -13.44 -7.88 -11.72
CA LEU A 260 -13.49 -8.20 -10.28
C LEU A 260 -12.47 -9.27 -9.79
N PRO A 261 -12.19 -10.37 -10.52
CA PRO A 261 -11.20 -11.37 -10.10
C PRO A 261 -9.74 -10.88 -10.13
N TYR A 262 -9.40 -9.91 -10.98
CA TYR A 262 -8.01 -9.55 -11.32
C TYR A 262 -7.38 -8.52 -10.38
N ARG A 263 -7.75 -8.54 -9.09
CA ARG A 263 -7.21 -7.60 -8.10
C ARG A 263 -5.82 -8.03 -7.62
N HIS A 264 -4.87 -7.09 -7.62
CA HIS A 264 -3.47 -7.33 -7.22
C HIS A 264 -3.06 -6.49 -6.01
N GLY A 265 -2.75 -7.15 -4.89
CA GLY A 265 -2.29 -6.51 -3.64
C GLY A 265 -2.84 -7.21 -2.39
N PRO A 266 -2.50 -6.72 -1.19
CA PRO A 266 -3.15 -7.15 0.05
C PRO A 266 -4.54 -6.50 0.21
N ASP A 267 -5.42 -7.13 0.98
CA ASP A 267 -6.69 -6.51 1.42
C ASP A 267 -6.44 -5.34 2.40
N GLU A 268 -5.30 -5.29 3.11
CA GLU A 268 -4.98 -4.21 4.06
C GLU A 268 -3.54 -3.67 3.91
N PHE A 269 -3.38 -2.34 4.02
CA PHE A 269 -2.10 -1.65 3.84
C PHE A 269 -2.08 -0.28 4.52
N PHE A 270 -0.89 0.20 4.90
CA PHE A 270 -0.64 1.60 5.24
C PHE A 270 -0.48 2.41 3.95
N ASN A 271 -1.27 3.46 3.77
CA ASN A 271 -1.16 4.38 2.63
C ASN A 271 -0.47 5.68 3.04
N PHE A 272 0.66 5.99 2.40
CA PHE A 272 1.47 7.19 2.61
C PHE A 272 1.28 8.17 1.44
N PRO A 273 0.94 9.43 1.70
CA PRO A 273 0.50 10.37 0.67
C PRO A 273 1.65 11.10 -0.06
N GLY A 274 2.90 10.97 0.39
CA GLY A 274 4.04 11.71 -0.15
C GLY A 274 4.12 13.18 0.25
N ARG A 275 3.53 13.57 1.39
CA ARG A 275 3.43 14.98 1.83
C ARG A 275 4.24 15.25 3.10
N ASN A 276 4.63 16.51 3.29
CA ASN A 276 5.25 17.00 4.53
C ASN A 276 4.50 16.49 5.79
N GLY A 277 5.25 16.00 6.76
CA GLY A 277 4.69 15.52 8.03
C GLY A 277 4.08 14.12 7.98
N SER A 278 4.01 13.44 6.83
CA SER A 278 3.42 12.10 6.72
C SER A 278 4.45 10.99 6.92
N GLY A 279 4.14 10.03 7.81
CA GLY A 279 4.97 8.87 8.13
C GLY A 279 4.48 8.09 9.36
N ILE A 280 5.27 7.14 9.86
CA ILE A 280 5.04 6.44 11.14
C ILE A 280 6.28 6.60 12.03
N VAL A 281 6.10 7.08 13.27
CA VAL A 281 7.17 7.26 14.26
C VAL A 281 7.20 6.07 15.21
N LEU A 282 8.38 5.52 15.47
CA LEU A 282 8.56 4.45 16.45
C LEU A 282 8.99 5.02 17.81
N PRO A 283 8.56 4.41 18.93
CA PRO A 283 9.09 4.76 20.25
C PRO A 283 10.58 4.39 20.35
N PRO A 284 11.36 5.02 21.26
CA PRO A 284 12.81 4.80 21.32
C PRO A 284 13.19 3.33 21.58
N ILE A 285 14.04 2.80 20.69
CA ILE A 285 14.64 1.48 20.81
C ILE A 285 15.87 1.60 21.72
N LYS A 286 15.85 0.86 22.83
CA LYS A 286 16.87 0.86 23.89
C LYS A 286 18.13 0.10 23.51
N ILE A 287 17.98 -0.95 22.71
CA ILE A 287 19.01 -1.93 22.37
C ILE A 287 18.82 -2.29 20.90
N TRP A 288 19.85 -2.16 20.07
CA TRP A 288 19.82 -2.66 18.68
C TRP A 288 20.29 -4.13 18.62
N PRO A 289 19.64 -5.00 17.84
CA PRO A 289 19.95 -6.44 17.74
C PRO A 289 21.19 -6.77 16.89
N TYR A 290 22.34 -6.14 17.12
CA TYR A 290 23.49 -6.31 16.22
C TYR A 290 24.15 -7.71 16.27
N GLN A 291 24.14 -8.41 17.43
CA GLN A 291 25.03 -9.56 17.66
C GLN A 291 24.70 -10.83 16.86
N ASN A 292 23.43 -11.07 16.52
CA ASN A 292 22.99 -12.25 15.74
C ASN A 292 22.74 -11.89 14.26
N GLY A 293 23.14 -10.68 13.84
CA GLY A 293 22.51 -10.03 12.70
C GLY A 293 21.07 -9.62 12.99
N PHE A 294 20.44 -8.93 12.04
CA PHE A 294 19.04 -8.54 12.11
C PHE A 294 18.44 -8.46 10.71
N THR A 295 17.12 -8.56 10.62
CA THR A 295 16.43 -8.56 9.32
C THR A 295 15.23 -7.63 9.33
N ILE A 296 15.24 -6.63 8.46
CA ILE A 296 14.07 -5.78 8.16
C ILE A 296 13.37 -6.36 6.93
N THR A 297 12.05 -6.52 6.96
CA THR A 297 11.29 -6.93 5.78
C THR A 297 9.90 -6.33 5.74
N THR A 298 9.45 -5.97 4.54
CA THR A 298 8.09 -5.49 4.27
C THR A 298 7.73 -5.72 2.79
N TRP A 299 6.45 -5.60 2.46
CA TRP A 299 6.01 -5.38 1.09
C TRP A 299 5.71 -3.89 0.89
N PHE A 300 6.13 -3.34 -0.24
CA PHE A 300 5.87 -1.95 -0.61
C PHE A 300 5.39 -1.83 -2.06
N ARG A 301 4.75 -0.69 -2.34
CA ARG A 301 4.39 -0.23 -3.69
C ARG A 301 4.62 1.28 -3.74
N ILE A 302 5.42 1.76 -4.69
CA ILE A 302 5.68 3.20 -4.87
C ILE A 302 4.54 3.81 -5.68
N GLU A 303 4.02 4.95 -5.24
CA GLU A 303 3.15 5.81 -6.05
C GLU A 303 3.83 7.16 -6.27
N PRO A 304 4.14 7.60 -7.50
CA PRO A 304 4.84 8.86 -7.74
C PRO A 304 4.07 10.07 -7.22
N VAL A 305 4.78 11.07 -6.70
CA VAL A 305 4.16 12.34 -6.29
C VAL A 305 3.83 13.16 -7.53
N ALA A 306 2.63 13.74 -7.59
CA ALA A 306 2.26 14.65 -8.66
C ALA A 306 3.05 15.97 -8.46
N ASN A 307 3.76 16.44 -9.50
CA ASN A 307 4.88 17.42 -9.46
C ASN A 307 6.26 16.92 -8.99
N GLY A 308 6.44 15.63 -8.69
CA GLY A 308 7.70 15.15 -8.11
C GLY A 308 8.93 15.33 -9.03
N ILE A 309 9.95 16.06 -8.56
CA ILE A 309 11.25 16.16 -9.25
C ILE A 309 12.11 14.98 -8.78
N ILE A 310 11.99 13.86 -9.51
CA ILE A 310 12.59 12.54 -9.22
C ILE A 310 14.09 12.61 -8.88
N GLU A 311 14.85 13.55 -9.45
CA GLU A 311 16.29 13.75 -9.20
C GLU A 311 16.60 14.40 -7.84
N LYS A 312 15.66 15.16 -7.28
CA LYS A 312 15.78 15.89 -6.00
C LYS A 312 15.13 15.14 -4.84
N GLU A 313 14.13 14.31 -5.14
CA GLU A 313 13.43 13.48 -4.16
C GLU A 313 14.30 12.34 -3.64
N LYS A 314 14.19 12.08 -2.34
CA LYS A 314 14.85 10.98 -1.63
C LYS A 314 13.89 10.36 -0.61
N PRO A 315 12.75 9.78 -1.04
CA PRO A 315 11.73 9.29 -0.12
C PRO A 315 12.28 8.11 0.70
N TYR A 316 12.19 8.20 2.03
CA TYR A 316 12.73 7.20 2.95
C TYR A 316 11.70 6.09 3.22
N LEU A 317 12.06 4.84 2.90
CA LEU A 317 11.33 3.66 3.32
C LEU A 317 11.41 3.50 4.86
N TYR A 318 12.61 3.70 5.42
CA TYR A 318 12.82 3.81 6.86
C TYR A 318 14.06 4.63 7.21
N TRP A 319 14.03 5.22 8.40
CA TRP A 319 15.13 5.92 9.05
C TRP A 319 15.22 5.44 10.50
N PHE A 320 16.20 4.60 10.84
CA PHE A 320 16.37 4.05 12.20
C PHE A 320 17.71 4.48 12.78
N CYS A 321 17.71 5.62 13.48
CA CYS A 321 18.91 6.27 13.98
C CYS A 321 18.81 6.71 15.45
N THR A 322 19.97 7.02 16.03
CA THR A 322 20.10 7.84 17.24
C THR A 322 20.01 9.34 16.90
N SER A 323 19.81 10.18 17.90
CA SER A 323 19.78 11.65 17.79
C SER A 323 21.10 12.27 17.34
N LYS A 324 22.20 11.49 17.31
CA LYS A 324 23.48 11.88 16.70
C LYS A 324 23.58 11.51 15.21
N GLY A 325 22.53 10.91 14.64
CA GLY A 325 22.53 10.44 13.26
C GLY A 325 23.27 9.12 13.04
N HIS A 326 23.57 8.36 14.09
CA HIS A 326 24.09 6.99 13.95
C HIS A 326 22.95 6.05 13.61
N GLY A 327 23.01 5.27 12.54
CA GLY A 327 21.90 4.37 12.24
C GLY A 327 21.94 3.64 10.91
N TYR A 328 20.77 3.10 10.58
CA TYR A 328 20.46 2.39 9.36
C TYR A 328 19.30 3.10 8.65
N THR A 329 19.44 3.40 7.37
CA THR A 329 18.37 4.03 6.58
C THR A 329 18.25 3.37 5.20
N ALA A 330 17.08 3.47 4.60
CA ALA A 330 16.86 3.13 3.19
C ALA A 330 15.98 4.19 2.53
N HIS A 331 16.45 4.75 1.41
CA HIS A 331 15.73 5.77 0.64
C HIS A 331 15.87 5.50 -0.85
N PHE A 332 14.88 5.90 -1.63
CA PHE A 332 14.98 5.82 -3.09
C PHE A 332 15.81 6.99 -3.64
N VAL A 333 16.49 6.74 -4.76
CA VAL A 333 17.13 7.75 -5.62
C VAL A 333 16.74 7.39 -7.04
N GLY A 334 15.85 8.16 -7.64
CA GLY A 334 15.06 7.67 -8.76
C GLY A 334 14.26 6.42 -8.39
N ASN A 335 14.22 5.45 -9.30
CA ASN A 335 13.55 4.16 -9.11
C ASN A 335 14.42 3.12 -8.35
N CYS A 336 15.64 3.46 -7.94
CA CYS A 336 16.58 2.54 -7.27
C CYS A 336 16.63 2.80 -5.75
N LEU A 337 16.89 1.76 -4.96
CA LEU A 337 16.87 1.82 -3.49
C LEU A 337 18.29 1.88 -2.91
N VAL A 338 18.61 2.97 -2.22
CA VAL A 338 19.90 3.21 -1.58
C VAL A 338 19.79 2.93 -0.08
N ILE A 339 20.54 1.94 0.39
CA ILE A 339 20.77 1.72 1.82
C ILE A 339 21.91 2.62 2.30
N SER A 340 21.85 3.07 3.54
CA SER A 340 22.93 3.83 4.17
C SER A 340 23.13 3.44 5.63
N TYR A 341 24.40 3.50 6.06
CA TYR A 341 24.84 3.27 7.42
C TYR A 341 25.77 4.42 7.83
N SER A 342 25.48 5.03 8.98
CA SER A 342 26.15 6.25 9.46
C SER A 342 26.68 6.12 10.88
N LYS A 343 27.83 6.74 11.13
CA LYS A 343 28.52 6.85 12.43
C LYS A 343 29.31 8.17 12.47
N LEU A 344 29.33 8.91 13.59
CA LEU A 344 30.04 10.21 13.64
C LEU A 344 31.52 10.05 13.31
N LYS A 345 32.07 11.08 12.64
CA LYS A 345 33.51 11.21 12.30
C LYS A 345 34.06 10.13 11.36
N GLU A 346 33.25 9.15 10.96
CA GLU A 346 33.60 8.11 9.99
C GLU A 346 32.83 8.35 8.66
N LYS A 347 33.32 7.76 7.57
CA LYS A 347 32.68 7.91 6.25
C LYS A 347 31.39 7.08 6.20
N THR A 348 30.25 7.73 5.97
CA THR A 348 28.96 7.07 5.73
C THR A 348 29.11 5.97 4.67
N PHE A 349 28.73 4.75 5.01
CA PHE A 349 28.57 3.67 4.04
C PHE A 349 27.25 3.90 3.30
N GLN A 350 27.30 3.92 1.98
CA GLN A 350 26.11 3.92 1.13
C GLN A 350 26.27 2.84 0.07
N HIS A 351 25.17 2.17 -0.26
CA HIS A 351 25.13 1.15 -1.30
C HIS A 351 23.82 1.25 -2.06
N CYS A 352 23.90 1.30 -3.38
CA CYS A 352 22.74 1.34 -4.26
C CYS A 352 22.42 -0.08 -4.71
N ILE A 353 21.21 -0.57 -4.37
CA ILE A 353 20.73 -1.86 -4.84
C ILE A 353 20.55 -1.76 -6.36
N GLN A 354 21.20 -2.65 -7.10
CA GLN A 354 21.19 -2.68 -8.56
C GLN A 354 19.88 -3.30 -9.09
N TYR A 355 18.78 -2.63 -8.81
CA TYR A 355 17.43 -3.01 -9.23
C TYR A 355 16.57 -1.76 -9.38
N GLU A 356 15.91 -1.64 -10.54
CA GLU A 356 14.97 -0.56 -10.82
C GLU A 356 13.55 -1.02 -10.47
N PHE A 357 12.94 -0.39 -9.46
CA PHE A 357 11.57 -0.69 -9.05
C PHE A 357 10.56 0.06 -9.92
N LYS A 358 9.61 -0.65 -10.50
CA LYS A 358 8.54 -0.01 -11.27
C LYS A 358 7.50 0.62 -10.31
N PRO A 359 7.08 1.87 -10.54
CA PRO A 359 5.96 2.45 -9.82
C PRO A 359 4.67 1.64 -10.01
N ARG A 360 3.80 1.65 -8.98
CA ARG A 360 2.50 0.96 -8.91
C ARG A 360 2.50 -0.57 -8.95
N GLU A 361 3.67 -1.23 -8.94
CA GLU A 361 3.79 -2.67 -8.70
C GLU A 361 4.12 -2.96 -7.22
N TRP A 362 3.69 -4.12 -6.70
CA TRP A 362 4.00 -4.58 -5.34
C TRP A 362 5.30 -5.40 -5.31
N TYR A 363 6.24 -5.00 -4.45
CA TYR A 363 7.52 -5.68 -4.25
C TYR A 363 7.71 -6.06 -2.77
N MET A 364 8.23 -7.25 -2.52
CA MET A 364 8.79 -7.60 -1.22
C MET A 364 10.26 -7.18 -1.17
N ILE A 365 10.65 -6.47 -0.12
CA ILE A 365 12.06 -6.12 0.17
C ILE A 365 12.47 -6.70 1.51
N THR A 366 13.67 -7.31 1.55
CA THR A 366 14.29 -7.79 2.78
C THR A 366 15.74 -7.36 2.85
N PHE A 367 16.11 -6.76 4.00
CA PHE A 367 17.45 -6.33 4.34
C PHE A 367 17.97 -7.25 5.46
N ALA A 368 18.68 -8.32 5.09
CA ALA A 368 19.25 -9.26 6.04
C ALA A 368 20.70 -8.87 6.35
N HIS A 369 20.93 -8.27 7.53
CA HIS A 369 22.25 -7.89 8.00
C HIS A 369 22.89 -9.07 8.74
N GLN A 370 24.03 -9.55 8.25
CA GLN A 370 24.83 -10.61 8.88
C GLN A 370 25.99 -9.98 9.66
N TYR A 371 25.99 -10.14 10.98
CA TYR A 371 27.10 -9.70 11.82
C TYR A 371 28.26 -10.72 11.81
N GLN A 372 29.49 -10.23 11.73
CA GLN A 372 30.70 -11.04 11.90
C GLN A 372 31.62 -10.41 12.95
N ARG A 373 31.87 -11.12 14.05
CA ARG A 373 32.77 -10.67 15.13
C ARG A 373 34.24 -10.59 14.72
N TRP A 374 34.65 -11.47 13.80
CA TRP A 374 36.05 -11.66 13.38
C TRP A 374 36.22 -11.48 11.86
N GLY A 375 35.46 -10.55 11.27
CA GLY A 375 35.41 -10.33 9.82
C GLY A 375 34.75 -9.00 9.48
N LYS A 376 34.31 -8.84 8.23
CA LYS A 376 33.39 -7.76 7.85
C LYS A 376 31.96 -8.25 8.01
N SER A 377 31.07 -7.41 8.51
CA SER A 377 29.65 -7.71 8.48
C SER A 377 29.13 -7.53 7.04
N SER A 378 28.03 -8.18 6.67
CA SER A 378 27.43 -8.04 5.34
C SER A 378 25.97 -7.62 5.44
N ILE A 379 25.45 -7.05 4.36
CA ILE A 379 24.01 -6.90 4.15
C ILE A 379 23.63 -7.59 2.84
N HIS A 380 22.67 -8.50 2.93
CA HIS A 380 22.08 -9.19 1.79
C HIS A 380 20.71 -8.56 1.54
N CYS A 381 20.53 -8.00 0.35
CA CYS A 381 19.29 -7.36 -0.10
C CYS A 381 18.54 -8.33 -1.01
N TYR A 382 17.34 -8.73 -0.59
CA TYR A 382 16.47 -9.63 -1.34
C TYR A 382 15.25 -8.87 -1.86
N ILE A 383 14.89 -9.13 -3.12
CA ILE A 383 13.69 -8.61 -3.76
C ILE A 383 12.86 -9.80 -4.20
N ASN A 384 11.57 -9.81 -3.86
CA ASN A 384 10.63 -10.88 -4.21
C ASN A 384 11.15 -12.30 -3.87
N GLY A 385 11.78 -12.44 -2.69
CA GLY A 385 12.35 -13.70 -2.20
C GLY A 385 13.75 -14.06 -2.74
N HIS A 386 14.25 -13.37 -3.76
CA HIS A 386 15.54 -13.66 -4.40
C HIS A 386 16.62 -12.65 -3.99
N ILE A 387 17.86 -13.10 -3.76
CA ILE A 387 18.97 -12.19 -3.46
C ILE A 387 19.37 -11.42 -4.72
N VAL A 388 19.38 -10.09 -4.63
CA VAL A 388 19.74 -9.19 -5.75
C VAL A 388 21.01 -8.40 -5.45
N SER A 389 21.35 -8.22 -4.17
CA SER A 389 22.62 -7.57 -3.80
C SER A 389 23.21 -8.12 -2.51
N ASN A 390 24.54 -8.12 -2.43
CA ASN A 390 25.31 -8.47 -1.24
C ASN A 390 26.47 -7.47 -1.13
N THR A 391 26.69 -6.86 0.03
CA THR A 391 27.84 -5.96 0.23
C THR A 391 28.36 -6.02 1.66
N ASN A 392 29.69 -6.01 1.79
CA ASN A 392 30.41 -6.10 3.06
C ASN A 392 30.75 -4.70 3.60
N TYR A 393 30.51 -4.48 4.90
CA TYR A 393 30.86 -3.26 5.63
C TYR A 393 31.63 -3.58 6.92
N SER A 394 32.60 -2.73 7.26
CA SER A 394 33.59 -3.01 8.32
C SER A 394 33.14 -2.61 9.74
N TRP A 395 31.85 -2.32 9.94
CA TRP A 395 31.39 -1.51 11.06
C TRP A 395 30.14 -2.08 11.75
N TYR A 396 29.97 -1.75 13.03
CA TYR A 396 28.75 -1.94 13.80
C TYR A 396 28.51 -0.70 14.68
N ILE A 397 27.24 -0.42 15.00
CA ILE A 397 26.89 0.67 15.91
C ILE A 397 27.09 0.17 17.34
N GLU A 398 27.79 0.96 18.15
CA GLU A 398 27.98 0.65 19.58
C GLU A 398 26.64 0.79 20.31
N ASN A 399 26.25 -0.26 21.03
CA ASN A 399 24.92 -0.41 21.64
C ASN A 399 24.74 0.40 22.93
N ASN A 400 25.47 1.51 23.04
CA ASN A 400 25.52 2.42 24.20
C ASN A 400 24.59 3.64 24.02
N GLU A 401 24.00 3.81 22.83
CA GLU A 401 23.13 4.92 22.48
C GLU A 401 21.72 4.45 22.13
N LEU A 402 20.72 5.25 22.50
CA LEU A 402 19.31 4.99 22.23
C LEU A 402 18.99 5.34 20.77
N PHE A 403 18.28 4.45 20.10
CA PHE A 403 17.70 4.70 18.78
C PHE A 403 16.36 5.44 18.97
N ASP A 404 16.46 6.74 19.24
CA ASP A 404 15.40 7.69 19.57
C ASP A 404 14.89 8.49 18.35
N LYS A 405 15.45 8.25 17.17
CA LYS A 405 15.02 8.81 15.87
C LYS A 405 14.70 7.66 14.91
N CYS A 406 13.62 6.93 15.21
CA CYS A 406 13.14 5.82 14.41
C CYS A 406 11.81 6.13 13.70
N PHE A 407 11.80 5.99 12.37
CA PHE A 407 10.71 6.38 11.48
C PHE A 407 10.56 5.37 10.33
N ILE A 408 9.32 5.15 9.89
CA ILE A 408 8.96 4.45 8.65
C ILE A 408 8.27 5.47 7.73
N GLY A 409 8.61 5.45 6.45
CA GLY A 409 8.02 6.34 5.43
C GLY A 409 8.41 7.83 5.53
N CYS A 410 9.31 8.23 6.43
CA CYS A 410 9.74 9.63 6.59
C CYS A 410 11.08 9.78 7.34
N THR A 411 11.53 11.03 7.46
CA THR A 411 12.76 11.45 8.16
C THR A 411 12.44 12.30 9.40
N PRO A 412 13.40 12.55 10.31
CA PRO A 412 13.15 13.31 11.56
C PRO A 412 12.69 14.75 11.36
N ASP A 413 13.11 15.38 10.27
CA ASP A 413 12.72 16.72 9.78
C ASP A 413 11.39 16.71 8.99
N ARG A 414 10.91 15.52 8.58
CA ARG A 414 9.61 15.26 7.95
C ARG A 414 9.35 16.02 6.64
N HIS A 415 10.40 16.43 5.95
CA HIS A 415 10.32 17.20 4.71
C HIS A 415 9.61 16.42 3.59
N GLU A 416 8.95 17.15 2.67
CA GLU A 416 8.15 16.55 1.61
C GLU A 416 9.00 15.69 0.65
N LEU A 417 10.11 16.25 0.15
CA LEU A 417 11.09 15.55 -0.69
C LEU A 417 11.69 14.27 -0.07
N THR A 418 11.51 14.02 1.24
CA THR A 418 11.99 12.82 1.95
C THR A 418 10.87 11.92 2.48
N SER A 419 9.61 12.32 2.29
CA SER A 419 8.43 11.54 2.70
C SER A 419 8.07 10.49 1.65
N PHE A 420 7.75 9.27 2.08
CA PHE A 420 7.37 8.17 1.20
C PHE A 420 5.97 8.39 0.61
N SER A 421 5.80 7.95 -0.64
CA SER A 421 4.55 8.05 -1.40
C SER A 421 4.21 6.68 -1.99
N GLY A 422 3.02 6.17 -1.64
CA GLY A 422 2.60 4.81 -1.97
C GLY A 422 2.20 4.00 -0.74
N GLN A 423 2.25 2.67 -0.84
CA GLN A 423 1.65 1.76 0.12
C GLN A 423 2.70 0.82 0.74
N LEU A 424 2.56 0.52 2.03
CA LEU A 424 3.31 -0.53 2.73
C LEU A 424 2.34 -1.55 3.33
N SER A 425 2.69 -2.83 3.28
CA SER A 425 2.01 -3.85 4.11
C SER A 425 2.69 -3.95 5.48
N THR A 426 2.46 -5.08 6.17
CA THR A 426 3.04 -5.41 7.48
C THR A 426 4.56 -5.30 7.46
N PHE A 427 5.10 -4.45 8.34
CA PHE A 427 6.52 -4.17 8.46
C PHE A 427 7.11 -4.92 9.66
N TYR A 428 8.09 -5.78 9.41
CA TYR A 428 8.75 -6.60 10.43
C TYR A 428 10.21 -6.18 10.67
N LEU A 429 10.64 -6.27 11.92
CA LEU A 429 12.06 -6.32 12.31
C LEU A 429 12.31 -7.58 13.14
N PHE A 430 13.27 -8.40 12.71
CA PHE A 430 13.72 -9.62 13.39
C PHE A 430 15.12 -9.43 13.99
N SER A 431 15.35 -10.00 15.18
CA SER A 431 16.62 -9.94 15.94
C SER A 431 17.69 -10.95 15.49
N ILE A 432 17.56 -11.47 14.28
CA ILE A 432 18.46 -12.44 13.65
C ILE A 432 18.64 -12.12 12.16
N TYR A 433 19.76 -12.55 11.58
CA TYR A 433 19.89 -12.75 10.14
C TYR A 433 18.95 -13.88 9.68
N LEU A 434 18.12 -13.63 8.66
CA LEU A 434 17.27 -14.65 8.03
C LEU A 434 17.94 -15.27 6.80
N GLU A 435 17.88 -16.59 6.70
CA GLU A 435 18.40 -17.33 5.56
C GLU A 435 17.46 -17.27 4.33
N SER A 436 18.04 -17.40 3.14
CA SER A 436 17.32 -17.37 1.86
C SER A 436 16.10 -18.30 1.80
N LEU A 437 16.16 -19.47 2.45
CA LEU A 437 15.04 -20.42 2.53
C LEU A 437 13.80 -19.84 3.23
N ILE A 438 14.02 -19.11 4.33
CA ILE A 438 12.97 -18.43 5.10
C ILE A 438 12.47 -17.21 4.32
N ILE A 439 13.37 -16.43 3.71
CA ILE A 439 13.01 -15.24 2.92
C ILE A 439 12.17 -15.61 1.68
N GLN A 440 12.49 -16.72 1.01
CA GLN A 440 11.65 -17.30 -0.04
C GLN A 440 10.29 -17.82 0.50
N GLY A 441 10.23 -18.21 1.78
CA GLY A 441 8.97 -18.60 2.42
C GLY A 441 8.09 -17.38 2.70
N LEU A 442 8.66 -16.33 3.29
CA LEU A 442 8.03 -15.03 3.49
C LEU A 442 7.46 -14.45 2.18
N TYR A 443 8.17 -14.60 1.05
CA TYR A 443 7.66 -14.20 -0.26
C TYR A 443 6.45 -15.01 -0.72
N LYS A 444 6.48 -16.33 -0.58
CA LYS A 444 5.33 -17.20 -0.94
C LYS A 444 4.08 -16.91 -0.11
N LEU A 445 4.23 -16.50 1.15
CA LEU A 445 3.11 -16.10 2.01
C LEU A 445 2.41 -14.80 1.53
N GLY A 446 3.04 -14.04 0.62
CA GLY A 446 2.43 -12.92 -0.08
C GLY A 446 2.29 -11.63 0.75
N PRO A 447 1.81 -10.54 0.13
CA PRO A 447 1.71 -9.23 0.78
C PRO A 447 0.66 -9.18 1.90
N ALA A 448 -0.28 -10.13 1.96
CA ALA A 448 -1.32 -10.18 2.99
C ALA A 448 -0.87 -10.85 4.31
N TYR A 449 0.35 -11.41 4.39
CA TYR A 449 0.80 -12.13 5.58
C TYR A 449 1.22 -11.19 6.72
N LYS A 450 0.52 -11.34 7.85
CA LYS A 450 0.53 -10.37 8.97
C LYS A 450 0.64 -10.99 10.37
N ASN A 451 0.93 -12.29 10.44
CA ASN A 451 0.89 -13.09 11.67
C ASN A 451 2.26 -13.18 12.37
N GLN A 452 2.42 -14.13 13.30
CA GLN A 452 3.57 -14.28 14.19
C GLN A 452 4.42 -15.55 13.93
N PHE A 453 4.16 -16.30 12.86
CA PHE A 453 4.77 -17.62 12.59
C PHE A 453 4.57 -18.62 13.73
N LYS A 454 3.34 -18.68 14.27
CA LYS A 454 3.04 -19.45 15.49
C LYS A 454 2.45 -20.82 15.20
N PHE A 455 1.64 -20.95 14.15
CA PHE A 455 0.96 -22.18 13.79
C PHE A 455 1.21 -22.54 12.33
N GLU A 456 1.76 -23.73 12.06
CA GLU A 456 2.09 -24.17 10.70
C GLU A 456 0.90 -24.11 9.72
N ASN A 457 -0.33 -24.31 10.23
CA ASN A 457 -1.58 -24.22 9.48
C ASN A 457 -1.80 -22.85 8.82
N GLU A 458 -1.14 -21.78 9.28
CA GLU A 458 -1.09 -20.47 8.61
C GLU A 458 -0.51 -20.54 7.18
N SER A 459 0.14 -21.65 6.81
CA SER A 459 0.96 -21.76 5.59
C SER A 459 0.85 -23.09 4.83
N ALA A 460 -0.01 -24.01 5.29
CA ALA A 460 0.02 -25.43 4.91
C ALA A 460 -0.18 -25.71 3.40
N HIS A 461 -0.80 -24.80 2.66
CA HIS A 461 -1.03 -24.93 1.21
C HIS A 461 -0.04 -24.10 0.35
N VAL A 462 0.90 -23.41 0.97
CA VAL A 462 1.74 -22.36 0.34
C VAL A 462 3.24 -22.66 0.46
N LEU A 463 3.67 -23.22 1.58
CA LEU A 463 5.08 -23.54 1.84
C LEU A 463 5.40 -25.02 1.62
N THR A 464 6.65 -25.32 1.25
CA THR A 464 7.14 -26.71 1.26
C THR A 464 7.38 -27.17 2.70
N ASP A 465 7.38 -28.49 2.93
CA ASP A 465 7.66 -29.05 4.25
C ASP A 465 8.99 -28.60 4.86
N ILE A 466 9.99 -28.32 4.03
CA ILE A 466 11.29 -27.82 4.45
C ILE A 466 11.15 -26.36 4.93
N GLN A 467 10.48 -25.50 4.15
CA GLN A 467 10.23 -24.11 4.54
C GLN A 467 9.36 -24.01 5.80
N ARG A 468 8.30 -24.84 5.89
CA ARG A 468 7.42 -24.95 7.06
C ARG A 468 8.22 -25.30 8.32
N LYS A 469 9.00 -26.38 8.29
CA LYS A 469 9.86 -26.79 9.42
C LYS A 469 10.89 -25.72 9.82
N SER A 470 11.43 -24.96 8.87
CA SER A 470 12.39 -23.88 9.15
C SER A 470 11.76 -22.57 9.65
N MET A 471 10.47 -22.33 9.40
CA MET A 471 9.78 -21.09 9.81
C MET A 471 9.00 -21.23 11.13
N TYR A 472 8.50 -22.43 11.44
CA TYR A 472 7.62 -22.68 12.59
C TYR A 472 8.30 -23.46 13.73
N ASP A 473 9.64 -23.59 13.72
CA ASP A 473 10.42 -24.14 14.86
C ASP A 473 10.48 -23.21 16.09
N GLY A 474 9.79 -22.08 16.04
CA GLY A 474 9.73 -21.06 17.08
C GLY A 474 10.86 -20.03 17.04
N LYS A 475 11.97 -20.25 16.33
CA LYS A 475 13.07 -19.27 16.24
C LYS A 475 12.61 -17.97 15.59
N LEU A 476 11.88 -18.09 14.47
CA LEU A 476 11.38 -16.94 13.72
C LEU A 476 10.42 -16.09 14.58
N MET A 477 9.40 -16.74 15.17
CA MET A 477 8.46 -16.13 16.13
C MET A 477 9.18 -15.41 17.29
N ASN A 478 10.11 -16.10 17.97
CA ASN A 478 10.84 -15.57 19.12
C ASN A 478 11.82 -14.43 18.76
N SER A 479 12.19 -14.30 17.48
CA SER A 479 13.06 -13.24 16.98
C SER A 479 12.33 -11.95 16.56
N ILE A 480 11.00 -11.94 16.48
CA ILE A 480 10.24 -10.71 16.15
C ILE A 480 10.49 -9.65 17.23
N ILE A 481 11.15 -8.56 16.85
CA ILE A 481 11.29 -7.34 17.68
C ILE A 481 10.03 -6.50 17.53
N PHE A 482 9.60 -6.27 16.29
CA PHE A 482 8.28 -5.71 16.03
C PHE A 482 7.66 -6.24 14.75
N ASN A 483 6.33 -6.24 14.77
CA ASN A 483 5.44 -6.42 13.64
C ASN A 483 4.46 -5.24 13.72
N TYR A 484 4.51 -4.31 12.77
CA TYR A 484 3.50 -3.26 12.61
C TYR A 484 2.61 -3.61 11.44
N ASN A 485 1.33 -3.86 11.74
CA ASN A 485 0.35 -4.44 10.84
C ASN A 485 -0.79 -3.43 10.60
N PRO A 486 -1.23 -3.19 9.36
CA PRO A 486 -2.34 -2.29 9.05
C PRO A 486 -3.61 -2.53 9.87
N ILE A 487 -4.03 -3.78 10.11
CA ILE A 487 -5.24 -4.06 10.91
C ILE A 487 -5.05 -3.88 12.42
N ALA A 488 -3.81 -3.70 12.88
CA ALA A 488 -3.48 -3.48 14.28
C ALA A 488 -3.34 -1.97 14.56
N CYS A 489 -4.36 -1.18 14.22
CA CYS A 489 -4.36 0.28 14.42
C CYS A 489 -5.60 0.75 15.19
N GLU A 490 -5.40 1.78 16.03
CA GLU A 490 -6.46 2.47 16.77
C GLU A 490 -6.27 3.98 16.56
N GLU A 491 -7.11 4.58 15.71
CA GLU A 491 -6.91 5.93 15.15
C GLU A 491 -5.49 6.13 14.56
N LYS A 492 -4.62 6.82 15.31
CA LYS A 492 -3.22 7.12 14.97
C LYS A 492 -2.21 6.24 15.72
N LEU A 493 -2.66 5.35 16.60
CA LEU A 493 -1.81 4.40 17.31
C LEU A 493 -1.63 3.15 16.46
N VAL A 494 -0.38 2.75 16.20
CA VAL A 494 -0.01 1.55 15.46
C VAL A 494 0.48 0.51 16.46
N LEU A 495 -0.36 -0.49 16.71
CA LEU A 495 -0.13 -1.50 17.72
C LEU A 495 0.91 -2.53 17.25
N GLN A 496 2.05 -2.54 17.94
CA GLN A 496 2.96 -3.69 17.99
C GLN A 496 2.20 -5.02 18.09
N ALA A 497 2.42 -5.89 17.10
CA ALA A 497 1.83 -7.22 17.00
C ALA A 497 2.85 -8.36 17.19
N ALA A 498 4.00 -8.11 17.82
CA ALA A 498 4.94 -9.17 18.24
C ALA A 498 4.38 -10.06 19.37
N PRO A 499 4.86 -11.31 19.53
CA PRO A 499 4.49 -12.18 20.64
C PRO A 499 4.83 -11.56 22.01
N LYS A 500 3.88 -11.57 22.95
CA LYS A 500 4.03 -11.00 24.31
C LYS A 500 5.12 -11.68 25.17
N THR A 501 5.65 -12.82 24.73
CA THR A 501 6.74 -13.57 25.35
C THR A 501 8.14 -13.09 24.91
N ASN A 502 8.24 -12.29 23.86
CA ASN A 502 9.52 -11.82 23.34
C ASN A 502 10.09 -10.71 24.25
N ILE A 503 11.42 -10.61 24.30
CA ILE A 503 12.11 -9.56 25.05
C ILE A 503 11.82 -8.20 24.38
N SER A 504 11.35 -7.22 25.16
CA SER A 504 11.19 -5.85 24.63
C SER A 504 12.56 -5.20 24.41
N TYR A 505 12.77 -4.71 23.19
CA TYR A 505 13.93 -3.89 22.82
C TYR A 505 13.67 -2.38 23.02
N PHE A 506 12.47 -1.98 23.44
CA PHE A 506 12.05 -0.58 23.61
C PHE A 506 12.18 -0.11 25.06
N ILE A 507 12.28 1.21 25.28
CA ILE A 507 12.31 1.79 26.64
C ILE A 507 10.93 1.70 27.33
N HIS A 508 9.86 1.85 26.54
CA HIS A 508 8.47 1.91 27.00
C HIS A 508 7.60 0.94 26.19
N THR A 509 6.29 1.23 26.07
CA THR A 509 5.40 0.56 25.11
C THR A 509 5.97 0.61 23.70
N ALA A 510 5.91 -0.51 23.00
CA ALA A 510 6.44 -0.66 21.64
C ALA A 510 5.46 -0.21 20.54
N HIS A 511 4.36 0.47 20.88
CA HIS A 511 3.37 0.94 19.91
C HIS A 511 3.90 2.20 19.19
N ALA A 512 3.80 2.21 17.86
CA ALA A 512 4.23 3.32 17.01
C ALA A 512 3.09 4.34 16.81
N GLN A 513 3.41 5.52 16.31
CA GLN A 513 2.46 6.60 16.06
C GLN A 513 2.41 6.94 14.57
N MET A 514 1.24 6.80 13.97
CA MET A 514 0.91 7.28 12.63
C MET A 514 0.83 8.82 12.64
N LEU A 515 1.58 9.48 11.78
CA LEU A 515 1.52 10.93 11.61
C LEU A 515 0.36 11.32 10.67
N SER A 516 0.08 12.62 10.60
CA SER A 516 -0.98 13.18 9.76
C SER A 516 -0.89 12.70 8.31
N ASN A 517 -2.05 12.49 7.70
CA ASN A 517 -2.26 12.12 6.29
C ASN A 517 -1.78 10.70 5.89
N VAL A 518 -1.03 9.98 6.73
CA VAL A 518 -0.93 8.51 6.61
C VAL A 518 -2.22 7.91 7.17
N ARG A 519 -2.71 6.84 6.54
CA ARG A 519 -3.84 6.05 7.07
C ARG A 519 -3.62 4.57 6.90
N SER A 520 -4.12 3.76 7.82
CA SER A 520 -4.39 2.36 7.54
C SER A 520 -5.61 2.25 6.64
N VAL A 521 -5.53 1.43 5.60
CA VAL A 521 -6.61 1.16 4.66
C VAL A 521 -6.97 -0.32 4.76
N ILE A 522 -8.27 -0.59 4.86
CA ILE A 522 -8.86 -1.92 4.72
C ILE A 522 -9.76 -1.89 3.48
N THR A 523 -9.56 -2.86 2.61
CA THR A 523 -10.28 -3.04 1.35
C THR A 523 -10.78 -4.48 1.26
N TYR A 524 -11.82 -4.71 0.46
CA TYR A 524 -12.46 -6.02 0.37
C TYR A 524 -12.36 -6.55 -1.06
N SER A 525 -11.62 -7.65 -1.26
CA SER A 525 -11.64 -8.39 -2.52
C SER A 525 -13.03 -9.00 -2.79
N ILE A 526 -13.34 -9.27 -4.06
CA ILE A 526 -14.60 -9.94 -4.42
C ILE A 526 -14.74 -11.30 -3.72
N TYR A 527 -13.63 -12.01 -3.46
CA TYR A 527 -13.63 -13.28 -2.73
C TYR A 527 -13.99 -13.09 -1.25
N SER A 528 -13.35 -12.12 -0.58
CA SER A 528 -13.62 -11.74 0.82
C SER A 528 -15.08 -11.33 1.02
N THR A 529 -15.62 -10.54 0.08
CA THR A 529 -17.01 -10.07 0.11
C THR A 529 -18.02 -11.17 -0.25
N LEU A 530 -17.76 -11.99 -1.27
CA LEU A 530 -18.62 -13.14 -1.61
C LEU A 530 -18.71 -14.11 -0.45
N HIS A 531 -17.59 -14.50 0.16
CA HIS A 531 -17.57 -15.36 1.34
C HIS A 531 -18.47 -14.79 2.45
N SER A 532 -18.39 -13.47 2.70
CA SER A 532 -19.18 -12.77 3.71
C SER A 532 -20.68 -12.69 3.43
N VAL A 533 -21.13 -12.90 2.18
CA VAL A 533 -22.57 -12.98 1.83
C VAL A 533 -23.09 -14.41 1.61
N GLY A 534 -22.27 -15.43 1.89
CA GLY A 534 -22.65 -16.85 1.74
C GLY A 534 -22.05 -17.55 0.51
N GLY A 535 -21.02 -16.98 -0.10
CA GLY A 535 -20.22 -17.59 -1.18
C GLY A 535 -20.73 -17.34 -2.60
N ILE A 536 -20.05 -17.97 -3.56
CA ILE A 536 -20.25 -17.77 -5.01
C ILE A 536 -21.70 -18.02 -5.49
N GLN A 537 -22.44 -18.86 -4.76
CA GLN A 537 -23.86 -19.18 -5.02
C GLN A 537 -24.79 -17.97 -5.05
N VAL A 538 -24.37 -16.83 -4.46
CA VAL A 538 -25.10 -15.55 -4.53
C VAL A 538 -25.19 -14.99 -5.96
N ILE A 539 -24.30 -15.41 -6.88
CA ILE A 539 -24.34 -15.06 -8.31
C ILE A 539 -25.31 -15.96 -9.11
N PHE A 540 -25.61 -17.17 -8.64
CA PHE A 540 -26.41 -18.16 -9.39
C PHE A 540 -27.80 -17.67 -9.84
N PRO A 541 -28.53 -16.80 -9.11
CA PRO A 541 -29.79 -16.21 -9.60
C PRO A 541 -29.66 -15.42 -10.92
N LEU A 542 -28.46 -14.96 -11.32
CA LEU A 542 -28.25 -14.32 -12.62
C LEU A 542 -28.31 -15.31 -13.80
N PHE A 543 -27.97 -16.58 -13.58
CA PHE A 543 -28.13 -17.64 -14.60
C PHE A 543 -29.61 -18.02 -14.84
N GLY A 544 -30.50 -17.72 -13.88
CA GLY A 544 -31.95 -17.90 -14.05
C GLY A 544 -32.64 -16.80 -14.87
N GLN A 545 -31.86 -15.92 -15.52
CA GLN A 545 -32.36 -14.73 -16.23
C GLN A 545 -31.76 -14.61 -17.66
N LEU A 546 -31.21 -15.71 -18.20
CA LEU A 546 -30.51 -15.73 -19.50
C LEU A 546 -31.44 -15.58 -20.72
N ASP A 547 -32.73 -15.92 -20.58
CA ASP A 547 -33.78 -15.75 -21.58
C ASP A 547 -34.51 -14.40 -21.49
N HIS A 548 -34.13 -13.56 -20.52
CA HIS A 548 -34.80 -12.28 -20.26
C HIS A 548 -34.39 -11.19 -21.26
N GLN A 549 -35.34 -10.32 -21.61
CA GLN A 549 -35.21 -9.35 -22.69
C GLN A 549 -34.61 -8.03 -22.23
N GLN A 550 -33.90 -7.34 -23.14
CA GLN A 550 -33.52 -5.94 -22.98
C GLN A 550 -34.73 -5.01 -23.28
N ILE A 551 -34.58 -3.71 -23.02
CA ILE A 551 -35.64 -2.71 -23.21
C ILE A 551 -36.04 -2.57 -24.71
N ASP A 552 -35.13 -2.91 -25.63
CA ASP A 552 -35.39 -3.01 -27.08
C ASP A 552 -36.04 -4.35 -27.50
N ASN A 553 -36.38 -5.22 -26.55
CA ASN A 553 -36.87 -6.60 -26.69
C ASN A 553 -35.84 -7.63 -27.20
N SER A 554 -34.57 -7.26 -27.37
CA SER A 554 -33.51 -8.20 -27.77
C SER A 554 -33.07 -9.11 -26.61
N ILE A 555 -32.45 -10.25 -26.93
CA ILE A 555 -31.87 -11.19 -25.95
C ILE A 555 -30.36 -11.25 -26.19
N ASN A 556 -29.56 -10.98 -25.17
CA ASN A 556 -28.11 -10.92 -25.29
C ASN A 556 -27.44 -12.22 -24.80
N TYR A 557 -27.19 -13.14 -25.74
CA TYR A 557 -26.60 -14.45 -25.46
C TYR A 557 -25.20 -14.41 -24.82
N ASN A 558 -24.50 -13.26 -24.84
CA ASN A 558 -23.19 -13.13 -24.19
C ASN A 558 -23.25 -13.18 -22.66
N VAL A 559 -24.41 -12.90 -22.03
CA VAL A 559 -24.56 -12.86 -20.56
C VAL A 559 -24.03 -14.13 -19.89
N CYS A 560 -24.32 -15.31 -20.47
CA CYS A 560 -23.83 -16.59 -19.96
C CYS A 560 -22.29 -16.67 -19.97
N SER A 561 -21.65 -16.18 -21.03
CA SER A 561 -20.18 -16.13 -21.13
C SER A 561 -19.56 -15.19 -20.08
N ILE A 562 -20.19 -14.04 -19.83
CA ILE A 562 -19.75 -13.10 -18.79
C ILE A 562 -19.84 -13.75 -17.41
N LEU A 563 -20.98 -14.37 -17.07
CA LEU A 563 -21.16 -15.01 -15.76
C LEU A 563 -20.27 -16.25 -15.58
N ILE A 564 -20.00 -17.03 -16.63
CA ILE A 564 -19.05 -18.16 -16.56
C ILE A 564 -17.62 -17.65 -16.35
N SER A 565 -17.26 -16.47 -16.86
CA SER A 565 -15.91 -15.92 -16.69
C SER A 565 -15.55 -15.56 -15.23
N THR A 566 -16.51 -15.50 -14.31
CA THR A 566 -16.30 -15.26 -12.87
C THR A 566 -16.50 -16.47 -11.96
N LEU A 567 -16.78 -17.64 -12.55
CA LEU A 567 -16.72 -18.93 -11.88
C LEU A 567 -15.38 -19.65 -12.13
N ARG A 568 -14.37 -18.91 -12.60
CA ARG A 568 -13.00 -19.34 -12.87
C ARG A 568 -12.03 -18.57 -11.97
#